data_AF-A0AA88WK76-F1
#
_entry.id   AF-A0AA88WK76-F1
#
_cell.length_a   1.000
_cell.length_b   1.000
_cell.length_c   1.000
_cell.angle_alpha   90.00
_cell.angle_beta   90.00
_cell.angle_gamma   90.00
#
_symmetry.space_group_name_H-M   'P 1'
#
loop_
_entity.id
_entity.type
_entity.pdbx_description
1 polymer ?
#
loop_
_entity_poly.entity_id
_entity_poly.type
_entity_poly.pdbx_seq_one_letter_code
_entity_poly.pdbx_strand_id
1 'polypeptide(L)'
;MDWFSGNSGVLELAAINGPGVLDSALLRPGWFDTQSSDDDEEFDEEDVAMIAKNFKKFMRFRRNGGRRQQNGSNEEKLCYKCHKPGHMKMDCPIYKREKKERRDVWEIVKRRQLSKKENKEKEKNNEC
;
A
#
# COMPACT_ATOMS: atom_id res chain seq x y z
N MET A 1 -27.57 26.05 -15.88
CA MET A 1 -28.14 24.81 -15.29
C MET A 1 -28.30 25.13 -13.82
N ASP A 2 -29.35 25.86 -13.48
CA ASP A 2 -29.50 26.44 -12.14
C ASP A 2 -30.79 25.85 -11.59
N TRP A 3 -30.72 24.57 -11.18
CA TRP A 3 -31.88 23.81 -10.70
C TRP A 3 -31.53 22.77 -9.64
N PHE A 4 -30.67 23.11 -8.69
CA PHE A 4 -30.68 22.38 -7.42
C PHE A 4 -30.59 23.39 -6.28
N SER A 5 -31.77 23.77 -5.78
CA SER A 5 -31.91 24.38 -4.47
C SER A 5 -31.38 23.40 -3.42
N GLY A 6 -30.23 23.71 -2.82
CA GLY A 6 -29.78 23.15 -1.55
C GLY A 6 -28.61 22.17 -1.59
N ASN A 7 -27.41 22.62 -1.95
CA ASN A 7 -26.15 21.92 -1.65
C ASN A 7 -25.60 22.24 -0.24
N SER A 8 -26.47 22.54 0.74
CA SER A 8 -26.05 22.75 2.13
C SER A 8 -25.61 21.41 2.75
N GLY A 9 -24.37 21.00 2.47
CA GLY A 9 -23.75 19.79 3.03
C GLY A 9 -22.85 18.99 2.09
N VAL A 10 -22.71 19.37 0.81
CA VAL A 10 -21.81 18.69 -0.13
C VAL A 10 -20.56 19.56 -0.34
N LEU A 11 -19.39 19.02 0.03
CA LEU A 11 -18.08 19.62 -0.24
C LEU A 11 -17.47 18.94 -1.47
N GLU A 12 -17.28 19.69 -2.55
CA GLU A 12 -16.63 19.20 -3.77
C GLU A 12 -15.14 19.59 -3.73
N LEU A 13 -14.26 18.59 -3.81
CA LEU A 13 -12.82 18.75 -3.80
C LEU A 13 -12.26 18.34 -5.16
N ALA A 14 -11.47 19.21 -5.78
CA ALA A 14 -10.76 18.93 -7.02
C ALA A 14 -9.26 19.16 -6.82
N ALA A 15 -8.44 18.20 -7.27
CA ALA A 15 -6.99 18.33 -7.30
C ALA A 15 -6.53 18.42 -8.75
N ILE A 16 -5.67 19.40 -9.05
CA ILE A 16 -5.16 19.65 -10.40
C ILE A 16 -3.64 19.80 -10.37
N ASN A 17 -2.98 19.36 -11.44
CA ASN A 17 -1.52 19.46 -11.55
C ASN A 17 -1.03 20.88 -11.91
N GLY A 18 -1.92 21.82 -12.22
CA GLY A 18 -1.57 23.20 -12.53
C GLY A 18 -2.78 24.11 -12.74
N PRO A 19 -2.85 25.28 -12.10
CA PRO A 19 -4.03 26.17 -12.12
C PRO A 19 -4.28 26.84 -13.47
N GLY A 20 -3.27 26.97 -14.33
CA GLY A 20 -3.39 27.61 -15.65
C GLY A 20 -4.14 26.81 -16.72
N VAL A 21 -4.61 25.60 -16.39
CA VAL A 21 -5.31 24.69 -17.32
C VAL A 21 -6.84 24.69 -17.08
N LEU A 22 -7.32 25.43 -16.06
CA LEU A 22 -8.73 25.52 -15.73
C LEU A 22 -9.49 26.46 -16.68
N ASP A 23 -10.74 26.10 -17.01
CA ASP A 23 -11.68 27.01 -17.67
C ASP A 23 -12.08 28.13 -16.71
N SER A 24 -12.03 29.39 -17.18
CA SER A 24 -12.47 30.59 -16.46
C SER A 24 -13.90 30.49 -15.90
N ALA A 25 -14.74 29.61 -16.47
CA ALA A 25 -16.08 29.34 -15.94
C ALA A 25 -16.07 28.69 -14.55
N LEU A 26 -15.05 27.88 -14.22
CA LEU A 26 -14.90 27.18 -12.94
C LEU A 26 -14.33 28.08 -11.82
N LEU A 27 -13.74 29.21 -12.21
CA LEU A 27 -13.21 30.24 -11.31
C LEU A 27 -14.25 31.29 -10.91
N ARG A 28 -15.49 31.17 -11.41
CA ARG A 28 -16.56 32.08 -11.04
C ARG A 28 -17.02 31.80 -9.59
N PRO A 29 -17.38 32.84 -8.82
CA PRO A 29 -17.89 32.67 -7.46
C PRO A 29 -19.04 31.66 -7.40
N GLY A 30 -18.98 30.75 -6.43
CA GLY A 30 -19.98 29.69 -6.21
C GLY A 30 -19.64 28.33 -6.83
N TRP A 31 -18.43 28.16 -7.39
CA TRP A 31 -17.96 26.88 -7.93
C TRP A 31 -16.74 26.33 -7.17
N PHE A 32 -15.56 26.98 -7.26
CA PHE A 32 -14.37 26.65 -6.46
C PHE A 32 -13.87 27.88 -5.68
N ASP A 33 -14.50 28.15 -4.54
CA ASP A 33 -14.26 29.38 -3.76
C ASP A 33 -12.98 29.32 -2.89
N THR A 34 -12.42 28.14 -2.63
CA THR A 34 -11.19 27.96 -1.84
C THR A 34 -10.13 27.24 -2.67
N GLN A 35 -8.96 27.86 -2.81
CA GLN A 35 -7.80 27.27 -3.49
C GLN A 35 -6.66 27.14 -2.49
N SER A 36 -6.03 25.96 -2.44
CA SER A 36 -4.81 25.70 -1.69
C SER A 36 -3.75 25.25 -2.68
N SER A 37 -2.60 25.94 -2.71
CA SER A 37 -1.38 25.39 -3.29
C SER A 37 -0.76 24.43 -2.28
N ASP A 38 -0.39 23.24 -2.73
CA ASP A 38 0.56 22.41 -2.01
C ASP A 38 1.94 23.02 -2.30
N ASP A 39 2.29 24.08 -1.57
CA ASP A 39 3.66 24.58 -1.55
C ASP A 39 4.48 23.54 -0.77
N ASP A 40 5.47 22.93 -1.44
CA ASP A 40 6.40 21.99 -0.83
C ASP A 40 7.21 22.74 0.24
N GLU A 41 6.74 22.75 1.49
CA GLU A 41 7.57 23.13 2.63
C GLU A 41 8.77 22.17 2.65
N GLU A 42 9.97 22.72 2.45
CA GLU A 42 11.22 21.98 2.45
C GLU A 42 11.40 21.34 3.82
N PHE A 43 11.14 20.04 3.92
CA PHE A 43 11.31 19.29 5.17
C PHE A 43 12.77 19.32 5.58
N ASP A 44 13.07 19.97 6.70
CA ASP A 44 14.42 20.05 7.24
C ASP A 44 14.97 18.65 7.59
N GLU A 45 16.30 18.52 7.58
CA GLU A 45 16.99 17.25 7.84
C GLU A 45 16.67 16.71 9.25
N GLU A 46 16.40 17.61 10.21
CA GLU A 46 15.88 17.30 11.55
C GLU A 46 14.52 16.59 11.51
N ASP A 47 13.60 17.01 10.66
CA ASP A 47 12.25 16.44 10.54
C ASP A 47 12.31 15.07 9.88
N VAL A 48 13.11 14.92 8.82
CA VAL A 48 13.39 13.62 8.19
C VAL A 48 14.04 12.67 9.20
N ALA A 49 14.99 13.16 10.00
CA ALA A 49 15.62 12.39 11.05
C ALA A 49 14.63 12.02 12.18
N MET A 50 13.69 12.89 12.54
CA MET A 50 12.66 12.62 13.55
C MET A 50 11.67 11.55 13.07
N ILE A 51 11.25 11.63 11.81
CA ILE A 51 10.42 10.62 11.14
C ILE A 51 11.15 9.28 11.08
N ALA A 52 12.41 9.25 10.65
CA ALA A 52 13.21 8.03 10.57
C ALA A 52 13.48 7.39 11.95
N LYS A 53 13.72 8.22 12.98
CA LYS A 53 13.89 7.75 14.38
C LYS A 53 12.61 7.10 14.91
N ASN A 54 11.46 7.71 14.65
CA ASN A 54 10.16 7.15 15.04
C ASN A 54 9.84 5.87 14.28
N PHE A 55 10.19 5.80 12.99
CA PHE A 55 10.02 4.60 12.17
C PHE A 55 10.90 3.44 12.63
N LYS A 56 12.15 3.71 13.02
CA LYS A 56 13.06 2.71 13.61
C LYS A 56 12.52 2.18 14.94
N LYS A 57 11.90 3.02 15.76
CA LYS A 57 11.25 2.63 17.01
C LYS A 57 10.01 1.76 16.75
N PHE A 58 9.19 2.11 15.76
CA PHE A 58 8.05 1.32 15.30
C PHE A 58 8.47 -0.06 14.76
N MET A 59 9.55 -0.13 13.98
CA MET A 59 10.08 -1.40 13.46
C MET A 59 10.68 -2.29 14.55
N ARG A 60 11.26 -1.71 15.61
CA ARG A 60 11.69 -2.46 16.82
C ARG A 60 10.50 -3.01 17.60
N PHE A 61 9.40 -2.27 17.69
CA PHE A 61 8.15 -2.76 18.29
C PHE A 61 7.57 -3.94 17.52
N ARG A 62 7.69 -3.97 16.18
CA ARG A 62 7.29 -5.12 15.37
C ARG A 62 8.22 -6.34 15.54
N ARG A 63 9.50 -6.12 15.86
CA ARG A 63 10.49 -7.18 16.08
C ARG A 63 10.43 -7.79 17.48
N ASN A 64 10.07 -7.02 18.51
CA ASN A 64 10.02 -7.47 19.92
C ASN A 64 8.62 -7.49 20.56
N GLY A 65 7.59 -6.91 19.95
CA GLY A 65 6.29 -6.60 20.59
C GLY A 65 5.05 -7.22 19.95
N GLY A 66 5.19 -8.23 19.09
CA GLY A 66 4.07 -8.89 18.41
C GLY A 66 3.42 -10.07 19.16
N ARG A 67 3.91 -10.46 20.35
CA ARG A 67 3.26 -11.49 21.18
C ARG A 67 2.38 -10.83 22.24
N ARG A 68 1.23 -10.31 21.82
CA ARG A 68 0.13 -10.12 22.77
C ARG A 68 -0.33 -11.51 23.17
N GLN A 69 0.21 -12.01 24.28
CA GLN A 69 -0.28 -13.20 24.96
C GLN A 69 -1.70 -12.87 25.41
N GLN A 70 -2.68 -13.11 24.55
CA GLN A 70 -4.07 -13.08 24.96
C GLN A 70 -4.26 -14.28 25.90
N ASN A 71 -4.30 -13.98 27.19
CA ASN A 71 -5.02 -14.75 28.20
C ASN A 71 -6.51 -14.74 27.82
N GLY A 72 -6.84 -15.45 26.74
CA GLY A 72 -8.19 -15.90 26.47
C GLY A 72 -8.33 -17.27 27.10
N SER A 73 -9.49 -17.53 27.68
CA SER A 73 -9.94 -18.79 28.28
C SER A 73 -9.36 -20.04 27.60
N ASN A 74 -9.14 -21.06 28.42
CA ASN A 74 -8.51 -22.34 28.12
C ASN A 74 -9.31 -23.24 27.13
N GLU A 75 -9.93 -22.63 26.11
CA GLU A 75 -10.39 -23.32 24.92
C GLU A 75 -9.17 -23.63 24.07
N GLU A 76 -8.92 -24.91 23.81
CA GLU A 76 -7.78 -25.37 23.01
C GLU A 76 -7.70 -24.59 21.69
N LYS A 77 -6.79 -23.61 21.61
CA LYS A 77 -6.66 -22.77 20.41
C LYS A 77 -6.37 -23.67 19.21
N LEU A 78 -7.39 -23.89 18.39
CA LEU A 78 -7.32 -24.70 17.19
C LEU A 78 -6.65 -23.91 16.06
N CYS A 79 -5.92 -24.60 15.21
CA CYS A 79 -5.36 -24.02 14.01
C CYS A 79 -6.47 -23.51 13.07
N TYR A 80 -6.48 -22.23 12.72
CA TYR A 80 -7.45 -21.66 11.76
C TYR A 80 -7.40 -22.22 10.32
N LYS A 81 -6.52 -23.19 10.03
CA LYS A 81 -6.42 -23.84 8.71
C LYS A 81 -6.83 -25.30 8.75
N CYS A 82 -6.40 -26.05 9.76
CA CYS A 82 -6.68 -27.48 9.85
C CYS A 82 -7.53 -27.87 11.07
N HIS A 83 -7.90 -26.89 11.90
CA HIS A 83 -8.68 -27.03 13.13
C HIS A 83 -8.12 -28.04 14.15
N LYS A 84 -6.82 -28.36 14.06
CA LYS A 84 -6.13 -29.19 15.06
C LYS A 84 -5.55 -28.32 16.18
N PRO A 85 -5.60 -28.76 17.44
CA PRO A 85 -4.96 -28.05 18.54
C PRO A 85 -3.41 -28.10 18.44
N GLY A 86 -2.74 -27.32 19.29
CA GLY A 86 -1.28 -27.36 19.45
C GLY A 86 -0.48 -26.45 18.51
N HIS A 87 -1.10 -25.84 17.49
CA HIS A 87 -0.41 -24.87 16.62
C HIS A 87 -1.38 -23.86 16.00
N MET A 88 -0.87 -22.68 15.65
CA MET A 88 -1.65 -21.66 14.92
C MET A 88 -1.44 -21.76 13.41
N LYS A 89 -2.22 -21.02 12.60
CA LYS A 89 -2.13 -21.02 11.12
C LYS A 89 -0.69 -20.90 10.60
N MET A 90 0.14 -20.07 11.23
CA MET A 90 1.53 -19.85 10.82
C MET A 90 2.43 -21.08 11.01
N ASP A 91 2.13 -21.93 11.98
CA ASP A 91 2.87 -23.14 12.29
C ASP A 91 2.27 -24.40 11.67
N CYS A 92 1.12 -24.27 11.00
CA CYS A 92 0.44 -25.39 10.39
C CYS A 92 1.29 -26.04 9.29
N PRO A 93 1.55 -27.36 9.35
CA PRO A 93 2.37 -28.05 8.35
C PRO A 93 1.75 -27.95 6.95
N ILE A 94 0.42 -27.98 6.87
CA ILE A 94 -0.33 -27.80 5.60
C ILE A 94 -0.10 -26.39 5.05
N TYR A 95 -0.25 -25.36 5.90
CA TYR A 95 -0.01 -23.98 5.50
C TYR A 95 1.44 -23.75 5.06
N LYS A 96 2.42 -24.31 5.78
CA LYS A 96 3.84 -24.22 5.43
C LYS A 96 4.12 -24.85 4.06
N ARG A 97 3.52 -26.01 3.77
CA ARG A 97 3.63 -26.67 2.46
C ARG A 97 3.01 -25.83 1.35
N GLU A 98 1.74 -25.43 1.48
CA GLU A 98 1.06 -24.61 0.45
C GLU A 98 1.79 -23.26 0.20
N LYS A 99 2.36 -22.66 1.25
CA LYS A 99 3.13 -21.42 1.12
C LYS A 99 4.45 -21.66 0.37
N LYS A 100 5.10 -22.79 0.58
CA LYS A 100 6.31 -23.18 -0.16
C LYS A 100 5.98 -23.44 -1.63
N GLU A 101 4.94 -24.23 -1.92
CA GLU A 101 4.50 -24.51 -3.30
C GLU A 101 4.17 -23.22 -4.06
N ARG A 102 3.44 -22.29 -3.42
CA ARG A 102 3.16 -20.97 -4.01
C ARG A 102 4.44 -20.18 -4.32
N ARG A 103 5.44 -20.25 -3.45
CA ARG A 103 6.74 -19.59 -3.67
C ARG A 103 7.50 -20.25 -4.83
N ASP A 104 7.52 -21.58 -4.87
CA ASP A 104 8.24 -22.33 -5.89
C ASP A 104 7.64 -22.07 -7.29
N VAL A 105 6.31 -22.06 -7.40
CA VAL A 105 5.60 -21.67 -8.64
C VAL A 105 5.95 -20.24 -9.05
N TRP A 106 5.99 -19.30 -8.10
CA TRP A 106 6.34 -17.92 -8.41
C TRP A 106 7.79 -17.79 -8.93
N GLU A 107 8.74 -18.54 -8.38
CA GLU A 107 10.12 -18.55 -8.87
C GLU A 107 10.23 -19.13 -10.29
N ILE A 108 9.47 -20.18 -10.61
CA ILE A 108 9.41 -20.75 -11.97
C ILE A 108 8.88 -19.71 -12.95
N VAL A 109 7.76 -19.07 -12.63
CA VAL A 109 7.15 -18.03 -13.47
C VAL A 109 8.13 -16.88 -13.66
N LYS A 110 8.78 -16.41 -12.60
CA LYS A 110 9.77 -15.34 -12.66
C LYS A 110 10.94 -15.69 -13.59
N ARG A 111 11.52 -16.89 -13.45
CA ARG A 111 12.61 -17.36 -14.31
C ARG A 111 12.21 -17.34 -15.79
N ARG A 112 11.01 -17.81 -16.11
CA ARG A 112 10.48 -17.80 -17.49
C ARG A 112 10.31 -16.38 -18.03
N GLN A 113 9.91 -15.44 -17.19
CA GLN A 113 9.80 -14.04 -17.61
C GLN A 113 11.18 -13.42 -17.86
N LEU A 114 12.16 -13.71 -17.01
CA LEU A 114 13.55 -13.24 -17.21
C LEU A 114 14.16 -13.82 -18.48
N SER A 115 14.02 -15.13 -18.73
CA SER A 115 14.55 -15.75 -19.95
C SER A 115 13.90 -15.19 -21.23
N LYS A 116 12.60 -14.86 -21.20
CA LYS A 116 11.92 -14.19 -22.32
C LYS A 116 12.48 -12.79 -22.56
N LYS A 117 12.80 -12.04 -21.49
CA LYS A 117 13.41 -10.71 -21.62
C LYS A 117 14.81 -10.80 -22.22
N GLU A 118 15.63 -11.73 -21.74
CA GLU A 118 17.00 -11.96 -22.26
C GLU A 118 16.99 -12.35 -23.73
N ASN A 119 16.11 -13.25 -24.16
CA ASN A 119 16.02 -13.63 -25.58
C ASN A 119 15.58 -12.46 -26.45
N LYS A 120 14.59 -11.68 -26.00
CA LYS A 120 14.15 -10.47 -26.71
C LYS A 120 15.26 -9.42 -26.82
N GLU A 121 16.13 -9.33 -25.83
CA GLU A 121 17.29 -8.43 -25.85
C GLU A 121 18.37 -8.93 -26.82
N LYS A 122 18.63 -10.24 -26.86
CA LYS A 122 19.54 -10.85 -27.84
C LYS A 122 19.06 -10.69 -29.28
N GLU A 123 17.76 -10.87 -29.53
CA GLU A 123 17.16 -10.64 -30.85
C GLU A 123 17.40 -9.21 -31.33
N LYS A 124 17.13 -8.22 -30.46
CA LYS A 124 17.41 -6.80 -30.76
C LYS A 124 18.88 -6.52 -31.04
N ASN A 125 19.79 -7.16 -30.30
CA ASN A 125 21.23 -6.94 -30.47
C ASN A 125 21.80 -7.60 -31.72
N ASN A 126 21.11 -8.61 -32.28
CA ASN A 126 21.51 -9.30 -33.52
C ASN A 126 20.92 -8.66 -34.79
N GLU A 127 19.99 -7.71 -34.67
CA GLU A 127 19.37 -6.96 -35.77
C GLU A 127 20.10 -5.64 -36.11
N CYS A 128 21.29 -5.40 -35.51
CA CYS A 128 22.14 -4.23 -35.75
C CYS A 128 23.37 -4.59 -36.60
#